data_AF-A0A8T6HUE4-F1
#
_entry.id   AF-A0A8T6HUE4-F1
#
_cell.length_a   1.000
_cell.length_b   1.000
_cell.length_c   1.000
_cell.angle_alpha   90.00
_cell.angle_beta   90.00
_cell.angle_gamma   90.00
#
_symmetry.space_group_name_H-M   'P 1'
#
loop_
_entity.id
_entity.type
_entity.pdbx_description
1 polymer ?
#
loop_
_entity_poly.entity_id
_entity_poly.type
_entity_poly.pdbx_seq_one_letter_code
_entity_poly.pdbx_strand_id
1 'polypeptide(L)'
;MPVAERESKRAVPRVRLALLVALVAVAIAVVWMAVPWGTETRLTDPETPLPEPTAVRSEPTAEATLAGIAAIREDFGRNAALYRLANGATREQIEAWLAELETLPSTPHRYDIARVLYIRFAVLDPEAALDHALQGATRPVWLEAIFRTWAQLDPDAATARASHLFPPAKAAASQALLQLDVSLTGLRSLAERLDETEHDDLYRVFEMSHGVSAPKPAARRLAELEARRLTRRDGESHVDAWNRALGIEDPHVRHVLVEWTALDWASTDPWGALAALDSVPSDEMVVTVRLDDSINLNSLQRRVRGRIVDQWSGDDPDAALAWILERGGRSKGYYIQSPMIEFARRSPDDAITRLAAIPESLRGSATGAVLRTLAYRDLDRALEWFSALDIDVKARHTWTLRRLLIERSAEGALGWAMSVDRRIRTREVQSVLDDIHDVDRPEALRLLRTIDDPALQTAAATSLVWNEVRHDAEQALAWAENFKPESSRSELVVDVFRAWSRRDPTSAYRALSTRRAGPVRDRSAVTMVSDVVEHDAQLAERLFDLISSSEHQAKAAASLVQHFSSVEPDAIKVVRYLKYLLEDDAD
;
A
#
# COMPACT_ATOMS: atom_id res chain seq x y z
N MET A 1 44.09 -9.12 50.00
CA MET A 1 43.95 -7.76 50.58
C MET A 1 42.72 -7.11 49.95
N PRO A 2 41.78 -6.54 50.73
CA PRO A 2 40.47 -6.17 50.24
C PRO A 2 40.31 -4.68 49.88
N VAL A 3 39.35 -4.49 48.97
CA VAL A 3 38.44 -3.37 48.61
C VAL A 3 38.24 -2.24 49.64
N ALA A 4 38.27 -0.98 49.15
CA ALA A 4 37.45 0.18 49.58
C ALA A 4 37.60 1.30 48.51
N GLU A 5 36.62 1.60 47.64
CA GLU A 5 35.37 2.34 47.84
C GLU A 5 35.55 3.88 47.93
N ARG A 6 35.08 4.63 46.92
CA ARG A 6 34.49 5.98 47.03
C ARG A 6 33.86 6.46 45.71
N GLU A 7 32.58 6.17 45.54
CA GLU A 7 31.66 6.97 44.72
C GLU A 7 31.26 8.23 45.49
N SER A 8 31.25 9.41 44.85
CA SER A 8 30.59 10.62 45.39
C SER A 8 29.35 10.96 44.56
N LYS A 9 28.17 10.53 45.02
CA LYS A 9 26.86 10.99 44.53
C LYS A 9 26.57 12.39 45.08
N ARG A 10 26.34 13.37 44.19
CA ARG A 10 25.82 14.70 44.54
C ARG A 10 24.31 14.62 44.77
N ALA A 11 23.90 14.59 46.04
CA ALA A 11 22.51 14.80 46.44
C ALA A 11 22.21 16.31 46.46
N VAL A 12 21.18 16.75 45.74
CA VAL A 12 20.63 18.11 45.84
C VAL A 12 19.81 18.20 47.14
N PRO A 13 20.05 19.18 48.04
CA PRO A 13 19.35 19.23 49.32
C PRO A 13 17.89 19.65 49.14
N ARG A 14 16.97 18.83 49.65
CA ARG A 14 15.49 18.99 49.66
C ARG A 14 14.99 20.39 50.05
N VAL A 15 15.81 21.18 50.73
CA VAL A 15 15.52 22.57 51.13
C VAL A 15 15.36 23.51 49.93
N ARG A 16 16.08 23.30 48.82
CA ARG A 16 15.97 24.16 47.62
C ARG A 16 14.69 23.92 46.82
N LEU A 17 14.18 22.68 46.81
CA LEU A 17 12.91 22.36 46.15
C LEU A 17 11.72 22.91 46.93
N ALA A 18 11.75 22.84 48.26
CA ALA A 18 10.71 23.40 49.12
C ALA A 18 10.58 24.93 48.97
N LEU A 19 11.71 25.64 48.85
CA LEU A 19 11.73 27.09 48.62
C LEU A 19 11.17 27.47 47.25
N LEU A 20 11.41 26.66 46.22
CA LEU A 20 10.88 26.89 44.87
C LEU A 20 9.36 26.68 44.83
N VAL A 21 8.84 25.66 45.51
CA VAL A 21 7.40 25.39 45.60
C VAL A 21 6.68 26.49 46.38
N ALA A 22 7.28 27.00 47.46
CA ALA A 22 6.71 28.11 48.21
C ALA A 22 6.63 29.41 47.39
N LEU A 23 7.64 29.71 46.57
CA LEU A 23 7.65 30.87 45.67
C LEU A 23 6.57 30.80 44.58
N VAL A 24 6.36 29.62 44.01
CA VAL A 24 5.30 29.39 43.01
C VAL A 24 3.91 29.52 43.64
N ALA A 25 3.71 29.01 44.85
CA ALA A 25 2.43 29.14 45.56
C ALA A 25 2.08 30.61 45.88
N VAL A 26 3.06 31.44 46.26
CA VAL A 26 2.86 32.87 46.49
C VAL A 26 2.52 33.60 45.18
N ALA A 27 3.18 33.25 44.07
CA ALA A 27 2.88 33.85 42.77
C ALA A 27 1.44 33.52 42.29
N ILE A 28 0.98 32.27 42.50
CA ILE A 28 -0.39 31.87 42.16
C ILE A 28 -1.41 32.61 43.04
N ALA A 29 -1.15 32.78 44.33
CA ALA A 29 -2.02 33.50 45.24
C ALA A 29 -2.17 35.00 44.88
N VAL A 30 -1.08 35.64 44.43
CA VAL A 30 -1.10 37.04 43.99
C VAL A 30 -1.90 37.20 42.69
N VAL A 31 -1.80 36.26 41.75
CA VAL A 31 -2.61 36.25 40.52
C VAL A 31 -4.09 36.02 40.85
N TRP A 32 -4.40 35.15 41.80
CA TRP A 32 -5.78 34.84 42.20
C TRP A 32 -6.47 36.02 42.91
N MET A 33 -5.73 36.81 43.70
CA MET A 33 -6.26 38.02 44.35
C MET A 33 -6.37 39.24 43.41
N ALA A 34 -5.64 39.25 42.28
CA ALA A 34 -5.66 40.34 41.31
C ALA A 34 -6.79 40.22 40.28
N VAL A 35 -7.51 39.09 40.23
CA VAL A 35 -8.67 38.89 39.36
C VAL A 35 -9.93 39.30 40.14
N PRO A 36 -10.71 40.31 39.72
CA PRO A 36 -11.97 40.63 40.36
C PRO A 36 -13.01 39.57 39.97
N TRP A 37 -13.33 38.68 40.90
CA TRP A 37 -14.43 37.72 40.74
C TRP A 37 -15.74 38.40 41.13
N GLY A 38 -16.58 38.66 40.12
CA GLY A 38 -18.02 38.87 40.29
C GLY A 38 -18.46 40.30 40.60
N THR A 39 -19.04 40.96 39.60
CA THR A 39 -20.14 41.90 39.82
C THR A 39 -21.38 41.33 39.15
N GLU A 40 -22.30 40.80 39.95
CA GLU A 40 -23.67 40.52 39.54
C GLU A 40 -24.34 41.83 39.12
N THR A 41 -24.59 42.02 37.83
CA THR A 41 -25.49 43.08 37.35
C THR A 41 -26.89 42.51 37.21
N ARG A 42 -27.74 42.86 38.19
CA ARG A 42 -29.20 42.74 38.13
C ARG A 42 -29.74 43.45 36.88
N LEU A 43 -30.65 42.79 36.18
CA LEU A 43 -31.49 43.35 35.14
C LEU A 43 -32.41 44.42 35.75
N THR A 44 -32.20 45.67 35.38
CA THR A 44 -33.21 46.74 35.47
C THR A 44 -33.09 47.59 34.22
N ASP A 45 -34.08 47.49 33.32
CA ASP A 45 -34.41 48.55 32.37
C ASP A 45 -34.99 49.74 33.17
N PRO A 46 -34.61 50.99 32.84
CA PRO A 46 -35.47 51.71 31.89
C PRO A 46 -34.72 52.60 30.88
N GLU A 47 -35.31 52.65 29.67
CA GLU A 47 -35.37 53.76 28.72
C GLU A 47 -34.30 54.87 28.83
N THR A 48 -33.25 54.73 28.03
CA THR A 48 -32.52 55.89 27.48
C THR A 48 -32.23 55.59 26.01
N PRO A 49 -32.50 56.53 25.07
CA PRO A 49 -32.26 56.26 23.66
C PRO A 49 -30.76 56.05 23.45
N LEU A 50 -30.39 54.88 22.94
CA LEU A 50 -29.03 54.60 22.51
C LEU A 50 -28.59 55.71 21.53
N PRO A 51 -27.38 56.28 21.68
CA PRO A 51 -26.84 57.15 20.64
C PRO A 51 -26.85 56.37 19.32
N GLU A 52 -27.30 57.03 18.25
CA GLU A 52 -27.29 56.47 16.90
C GLU A 52 -25.99 55.70 16.66
N PRO A 53 -26.04 54.50 16.05
CA PRO A 53 -24.83 53.73 15.80
C PRO A 53 -23.94 54.61 14.94
N THR A 54 -22.91 55.18 15.57
CA THR A 54 -21.82 55.86 14.89
C THR A 54 -21.42 54.94 13.76
N ALA A 55 -21.66 55.41 12.53
CA ALA A 55 -21.43 54.66 11.32
C ALA A 55 -20.16 53.83 11.49
N VAL A 56 -20.33 52.50 11.45
CA VAL A 56 -19.21 51.58 11.33
C VAL A 56 -18.37 52.16 10.21
N ARG A 57 -17.22 52.72 10.58
CA ARG A 57 -16.24 53.22 9.64
C ARG A 57 -15.99 52.06 8.70
N SER A 58 -16.45 52.22 7.47
CA SER A 58 -16.18 51.32 6.38
C SER A 58 -14.66 51.19 6.33
N GLU A 59 -14.13 50.05 6.81
CA GLU A 59 -12.72 49.76 6.63
C GLU A 59 -12.42 49.82 5.13
N PRO A 60 -11.24 50.37 4.77
CA PRO A 60 -10.96 50.72 3.40
C PRO A 60 -10.98 49.44 2.54
N THR A 61 -11.65 49.56 1.41
CA THR A 61 -11.72 48.63 0.28
C THR A 61 -10.35 48.18 -0.19
N ALA A 62 -9.71 47.28 0.56
CA ALA A 62 -8.68 46.41 0.04
C ALA A 62 -9.37 45.31 -0.78
N GLU A 63 -9.72 45.70 -2.01
CA GLU A 63 -9.80 44.89 -3.23
C GLU A 63 -10.76 43.68 -3.25
N ALA A 64 -11.88 43.83 -3.98
CA ALA A 64 -12.82 42.76 -4.35
C ALA A 64 -12.24 41.75 -5.37
N THR A 65 -10.93 41.48 -5.31
CA THR A 65 -10.22 40.55 -6.20
C THR A 65 -9.84 39.29 -5.43
N LEU A 66 -9.75 38.16 -6.13
CA LEU A 66 -9.40 36.88 -5.51
C LEU A 66 -7.98 36.92 -4.90
N ALA A 67 -7.02 37.55 -5.58
CA ALA A 67 -5.67 37.77 -5.08
C ALA A 67 -5.64 38.59 -3.77
N GLY A 68 -6.43 39.65 -3.66
CA GLY A 68 -6.54 40.47 -2.45
C GLY A 68 -7.11 39.67 -1.26
N ILE A 69 -8.13 38.86 -1.51
CA ILE A 69 -8.70 37.95 -0.50
C ILE A 69 -7.68 36.88 -0.09
N ALA A 70 -6.92 36.32 -1.03
CA ALA A 70 -5.90 35.31 -0.75
C ALA A 70 -4.77 35.82 0.16
N ALA A 71 -4.52 37.13 0.17
CA ALA A 71 -3.52 37.77 1.03
C ALA A 71 -3.97 37.98 2.48
N ILE A 72 -5.27 37.80 2.80
CA ILE A 72 -5.80 37.97 4.16
C ILE A 72 -5.26 36.84 5.06
N ARG A 73 -4.53 37.21 6.12
CA ARG A 73 -3.92 36.27 7.07
C ARG A 73 -4.92 35.58 8.01
N GLU A 74 -5.99 36.29 8.37
CA GLU A 74 -6.98 35.80 9.33
C GLU A 74 -8.06 34.98 8.63
N ASP A 75 -8.27 33.74 9.08
CA ASP A 75 -9.08 32.74 8.37
C ASP A 75 -10.55 33.13 8.27
N PHE A 76 -11.13 33.68 9.34
CA PHE A 76 -12.54 34.07 9.38
C PHE A 76 -12.83 35.22 8.42
N GLY A 77 -12.02 36.28 8.46
CA GLY A 77 -12.12 37.46 7.61
C GLY A 77 -11.91 37.12 6.15
N ARG A 78 -10.96 36.23 5.84
CA ARG A 78 -10.76 35.72 4.48
C ARG A 78 -11.98 34.96 3.96
N ASN A 79 -12.50 34.02 4.75
CA ASN A 79 -13.67 33.24 4.36
C ASN A 79 -14.91 34.14 4.22
N ALA A 80 -15.11 35.10 5.13
CA ALA A 80 -16.22 36.06 5.04
C ALA A 80 -16.14 36.92 3.77
N ALA A 81 -14.94 37.38 3.40
CA ALA A 81 -14.73 38.10 2.15
C ALA A 81 -14.99 37.21 0.93
N LEU A 82 -14.54 35.95 0.97
CA LEU A 82 -14.75 35.00 -0.12
C LEU A 82 -16.23 34.61 -0.30
N TYR A 83 -16.97 34.41 0.78
CA TYR A 83 -18.41 34.18 0.71
C TYR A 83 -19.14 35.39 0.13
N ARG A 84 -18.74 36.62 0.48
CA ARG A 84 -19.29 37.83 -0.13
C ARG A 84 -18.95 37.94 -1.62
N LEU A 85 -17.73 37.60 -2.01
CA LEU A 85 -17.29 37.61 -3.42
C LEU A 85 -18.07 36.56 -4.25
N ALA A 86 -18.19 35.34 -3.73
CA ALA A 86 -18.89 34.25 -4.39
C ALA A 86 -20.42 34.44 -4.43
N ASN A 87 -20.97 35.26 -3.53
CA ASN A 87 -22.39 35.55 -3.48
C ASN A 87 -22.83 36.36 -4.72
N GLY A 88 -23.69 35.78 -5.55
CA GLY A 88 -24.14 36.39 -6.81
C GLY A 88 -23.18 36.20 -7.99
N ALA A 89 -22.05 35.51 -7.82
CA ALA A 89 -21.16 35.16 -8.91
C ALA A 89 -21.83 34.22 -9.92
N THR A 90 -21.52 34.41 -11.21
CA THR A 90 -21.90 33.50 -12.31
C THR A 90 -20.93 32.33 -12.41
N ARG A 91 -21.30 31.31 -13.19
CA ARG A 91 -20.46 30.15 -13.45
C ARG A 91 -19.10 30.55 -14.04
N GLU A 92 -19.13 31.43 -15.04
CA GLU A 92 -17.93 31.90 -15.76
C GLU A 92 -16.98 32.66 -14.83
N GLN A 93 -17.52 33.42 -13.88
CA GLN A 93 -16.72 34.13 -12.89
C GLN A 93 -16.02 33.16 -11.92
N ILE A 94 -16.72 32.11 -11.50
CA ILE A 94 -16.15 31.08 -10.63
C ILE A 94 -15.05 30.29 -11.35
N GLU A 95 -15.27 29.88 -12.60
CA GLU A 95 -14.25 29.22 -13.43
C GLU A 95 -13.01 30.12 -13.62
N ALA A 96 -13.22 31.41 -13.90
CA ALA A 96 -12.13 32.38 -14.02
C ALA A 96 -11.33 32.53 -12.72
N TRP A 97 -11.99 32.57 -11.56
CA TRP A 97 -11.31 32.62 -10.27
C TRP A 97 -10.58 31.31 -9.92
N LEU A 98 -11.12 30.14 -10.28
CA LEU A 98 -10.40 28.87 -10.12
C LEU A 98 -9.13 28.84 -10.97
N ALA A 99 -9.18 29.36 -12.21
CA ALA A 99 -7.99 29.51 -13.05
C ALA A 99 -7.00 30.55 -12.50
N GLU A 100 -7.47 31.70 -12.00
CA GLU A 100 -6.62 32.71 -11.36
C GLU A 100 -5.91 32.12 -10.14
N LEU A 101 -6.64 31.38 -9.31
CA LEU A 101 -6.11 30.71 -8.12
C LEU A 101 -4.95 29.77 -8.48
N GLU A 102 -4.93 29.21 -9.69
CA GLU A 102 -3.84 28.36 -10.14
C GLU A 102 -2.51 29.09 -10.31
N THR A 103 -2.58 30.36 -10.67
CA THR A 103 -1.43 31.25 -10.89
C THR A 103 -0.86 31.83 -9.59
N LEU A 104 -1.61 31.76 -8.50
CA LEU A 104 -1.19 32.29 -7.19
C LEU A 104 -0.18 31.36 -6.50
N PRO A 105 0.70 31.91 -5.63
CA PRO A 105 1.64 31.10 -4.84
C PRO A 105 0.93 29.96 -4.09
N SER A 106 1.54 28.78 -4.09
CA SER A 106 1.01 27.61 -3.39
C SER A 106 1.10 27.83 -1.88
N THR A 107 0.02 28.33 -1.30
CA THR A 107 -0.15 28.53 0.14
C THR A 107 -1.16 27.53 0.71
N PRO A 108 -1.13 27.21 2.01
CA PRO A 108 -2.14 26.34 2.63
C PRO A 108 -3.58 26.82 2.40
N HIS A 109 -3.79 28.13 2.35
CA HIS A 109 -5.12 28.75 2.17
C HIS A 109 -5.67 28.65 0.75
N ARG A 110 -4.82 28.39 -0.26
CA ARG A 110 -5.25 28.20 -1.65
C ARG A 110 -6.27 27.06 -1.76
N TYR A 111 -6.12 26.01 -0.94
CA TYR A 111 -7.06 24.89 -0.91
C TYR A 111 -8.42 25.25 -0.32
N ASP A 112 -8.44 26.06 0.73
CA ASP A 112 -9.67 26.51 1.38
C ASP A 112 -10.47 27.44 0.46
N ILE A 113 -9.77 28.30 -0.29
CA ILE A 113 -10.38 29.19 -1.27
C ILE A 113 -11.04 28.37 -2.38
N ALA A 114 -10.31 27.42 -2.98
CA ALA A 114 -10.85 26.52 -3.99
C ALA A 114 -12.09 25.78 -3.49
N ARG A 115 -12.07 25.29 -2.23
CA ARG A 115 -13.21 24.60 -1.62
C ARG A 115 -14.47 25.46 -1.59
N VAL A 116 -14.37 26.73 -1.19
CA VAL A 116 -15.53 27.65 -1.14
C VAL A 116 -16.03 28.00 -2.55
N LEU A 117 -15.12 28.18 -3.51
CA LEU A 117 -15.49 28.40 -4.91
C LEU A 117 -16.23 27.19 -5.49
N TYR A 118 -15.76 25.97 -5.24
CA TYR A 118 -16.44 24.74 -5.66
C TYR A 118 -17.80 24.54 -4.99
N ILE A 119 -17.99 24.98 -3.73
CA ILE A 119 -19.32 24.99 -3.11
C ILE A 119 -20.26 25.89 -3.92
N ARG A 120 -19.84 27.12 -4.25
CA ARG A 120 -20.68 28.03 -5.06
C ARG A 120 -20.89 27.50 -6.46
N PHE A 121 -19.87 26.93 -7.09
CA PHE A 121 -19.97 26.31 -8.41
C PHE A 121 -21.02 25.20 -8.40
N ALA A 122 -20.97 24.30 -7.42
CA ALA A 122 -21.92 23.20 -7.30
C ALA A 122 -23.37 23.66 -7.06
N VAL A 123 -23.59 24.82 -6.42
CA VAL A 123 -24.94 25.42 -6.32
C VAL A 123 -25.46 25.87 -7.69
N LEU A 124 -24.58 26.34 -8.57
CA LEU A 124 -24.95 26.85 -9.89
C LEU A 124 -25.13 25.72 -10.92
N ASP A 125 -24.15 24.81 -10.95
CA ASP A 125 -24.06 23.72 -11.91
C ASP A 125 -23.15 22.62 -11.33
N PRO A 126 -23.71 21.61 -10.65
CA PRO A 126 -22.91 20.59 -9.98
C PRO A 126 -22.22 19.62 -10.93
N GLU A 127 -22.76 19.38 -12.13
CA GLU A 127 -22.11 18.55 -13.15
C GLU A 127 -20.85 19.25 -13.68
N ALA A 128 -20.98 20.52 -14.05
CA ALA A 128 -19.83 21.30 -14.51
C ALA A 128 -18.75 21.47 -13.42
N ALA A 129 -19.16 21.69 -12.17
CA ALA A 129 -18.24 21.79 -11.05
C ALA A 129 -17.43 20.48 -10.85
N LEU A 130 -18.11 19.34 -10.96
CA LEU A 130 -17.48 18.02 -10.88
C LEU A 130 -16.50 17.80 -12.03
N ASP A 131 -16.95 18.01 -13.28
CA ASP A 131 -16.11 17.80 -14.45
C ASP A 131 -14.87 18.69 -14.42
N HIS A 132 -15.00 19.94 -13.97
CA HIS A 132 -13.87 20.84 -13.74
C HIS A 132 -12.89 20.29 -12.68
N ALA A 133 -13.40 19.81 -11.53
CA ALA A 133 -12.56 19.23 -10.48
C ALA A 133 -11.84 17.93 -10.90
N LEU A 134 -12.43 17.18 -11.84
CA LEU A 134 -11.86 15.95 -12.39
C LEU A 134 -10.81 16.20 -13.48
N GLN A 135 -10.90 17.31 -14.22
CA GLN A 135 -9.93 17.68 -15.24
C GLN A 135 -8.61 18.23 -14.65
N GLY A 136 -8.67 18.83 -13.46
CA GLY A 136 -7.50 19.33 -12.74
C GLY A 136 -6.82 18.28 -11.85
N ALA A 137 -5.90 18.73 -10.99
CA ALA A 137 -5.32 17.87 -9.94
C ALA A 137 -6.39 17.53 -8.87
N THR A 138 -7.22 16.53 -9.14
CA THR A 138 -8.39 16.17 -8.33
C THR A 138 -8.02 15.96 -6.86
N ARG A 139 -8.74 16.64 -5.97
CA ARG A 139 -8.58 16.50 -4.51
C ARG A 139 -9.88 15.96 -3.89
N PRO A 140 -9.81 14.99 -2.97
CA PRO A 140 -10.99 14.45 -2.29
C PRO A 140 -11.84 15.53 -1.60
N VAL A 141 -11.20 16.53 -0.97
CA VAL A 141 -11.90 17.61 -0.26
C VAL A 141 -12.79 18.48 -1.17
N TRP A 142 -12.43 18.63 -2.45
CA TRP A 142 -13.24 19.38 -3.41
C TRP A 142 -14.42 18.55 -3.89
N LEU A 143 -14.18 17.27 -4.21
CA LEU A 143 -15.25 16.33 -4.55
C LEU A 143 -16.25 16.18 -3.42
N GLU A 144 -15.79 16.08 -2.17
CA GLU A 144 -16.66 16.03 -0.99
C GLU A 144 -17.50 17.30 -0.86
N ALA A 145 -16.93 18.49 -1.14
CA ALA A 145 -17.66 19.75 -1.08
C ALA A 145 -18.72 19.85 -2.19
N ILE A 146 -18.38 19.45 -3.41
CA ILE A 146 -19.29 19.40 -4.56
C ILE A 146 -20.44 18.43 -4.27
N PHE A 147 -20.14 17.17 -3.93
CA PHE A 147 -21.17 16.16 -3.69
C PHE A 147 -22.02 16.45 -2.46
N ARG A 148 -21.45 17.05 -1.40
CA ARG A 148 -22.25 17.49 -0.24
C ARG A 148 -23.25 18.57 -0.65
N THR A 149 -22.80 19.55 -1.43
CA THR A 149 -23.66 20.65 -1.90
C THR A 149 -24.71 20.13 -2.89
N TRP A 150 -24.30 19.33 -3.86
CA TRP A 150 -25.18 18.71 -4.84
C TRP A 150 -26.24 17.86 -4.14
N ALA A 151 -25.86 17.01 -3.21
CA ALA A 151 -26.80 16.12 -2.54
C ALA A 151 -27.75 16.82 -1.57
N GLN A 152 -27.40 18.03 -1.09
CA GLN A 152 -28.35 18.90 -0.38
C GLN A 152 -29.43 19.47 -1.31
N LEU A 153 -29.13 19.63 -2.60
CA LEU A 153 -30.07 20.12 -3.62
C LEU A 153 -30.88 18.98 -4.24
N ASP A 154 -30.18 17.90 -4.64
CA ASP A 154 -30.73 16.71 -5.28
C ASP A 154 -29.87 15.48 -4.93
N PRO A 155 -30.25 14.72 -3.87
CA PRO A 155 -29.50 13.55 -3.44
C PRO A 155 -29.56 12.39 -4.44
N ASP A 156 -30.60 12.30 -5.25
CA ASP A 156 -30.77 11.22 -6.22
C ASP A 156 -29.86 11.42 -7.43
N ALA A 157 -29.85 12.63 -8.00
CA ALA A 157 -28.92 12.98 -9.08
C ALA A 157 -27.45 12.89 -8.62
N ALA A 158 -27.14 13.37 -7.41
CA ALA A 158 -25.80 13.27 -6.85
C ALA A 158 -25.37 11.80 -6.68
N THR A 159 -26.26 10.93 -6.19
CA THR A 159 -25.97 9.50 -6.01
C THR A 159 -25.78 8.80 -7.34
N ALA A 160 -26.66 9.06 -8.31
CA ALA A 160 -26.56 8.50 -9.66
C ALA A 160 -25.25 8.91 -10.33
N ARG A 161 -24.82 10.17 -10.20
CA ARG A 161 -23.53 10.59 -10.75
C ARG A 161 -22.36 9.93 -10.02
N ALA A 162 -22.40 9.87 -8.69
CA ALA A 162 -21.33 9.31 -7.86
C ALA A 162 -21.07 7.82 -8.14
N SER A 163 -22.12 7.06 -8.47
CA SER A 163 -22.02 5.62 -8.71
C SER A 163 -21.16 5.28 -9.95
N HIS A 164 -21.01 6.21 -10.90
CA HIS A 164 -20.24 6.05 -12.14
C HIS A 164 -18.84 6.70 -12.10
N LEU A 165 -18.34 7.06 -10.92
CA LEU A 165 -17.01 7.65 -10.77
C LEU A 165 -15.94 6.60 -10.53
N PHE A 166 -14.75 6.82 -11.08
CA PHE A 166 -13.57 6.01 -10.77
C PHE A 166 -13.27 5.96 -9.24
N PRO A 167 -12.62 4.89 -8.72
CA PRO A 167 -12.72 4.53 -7.30
C PRO A 167 -12.30 5.62 -6.30
N PRO A 168 -11.18 6.36 -6.48
CA PRO A 168 -10.84 7.51 -5.64
C PRO A 168 -11.92 8.60 -5.56
N ALA A 169 -12.51 8.97 -6.70
CA ALA A 169 -13.52 10.02 -6.76
C ALA A 169 -14.85 9.55 -6.19
N LYS A 170 -15.24 8.30 -6.48
CA LYS A 170 -16.39 7.64 -5.84
C LYS A 170 -16.24 7.53 -4.34
N ALA A 171 -15.05 7.20 -3.84
CA ALA A 171 -14.79 7.17 -2.42
C ALA A 171 -15.01 8.55 -1.77
N ALA A 172 -14.60 9.65 -2.40
CA ALA A 172 -14.89 10.99 -1.89
C ALA A 172 -16.39 11.33 -1.95
N ALA A 173 -17.07 10.99 -3.05
CA ALA A 173 -18.50 11.23 -3.22
C ALA A 173 -19.35 10.44 -2.21
N SER A 174 -19.09 9.14 -2.06
CA SER A 174 -19.78 8.27 -1.09
C SER A 174 -19.57 8.75 0.35
N GLN A 175 -18.42 9.37 0.67
CA GLN A 175 -18.20 9.94 1.99
C GLN A 175 -19.12 11.13 2.26
N ALA A 176 -19.28 12.03 1.28
CA ALA A 176 -20.18 13.17 1.40
C ALA A 176 -21.65 12.73 1.48
N LEU A 177 -22.07 11.80 0.62
CA LEU A 177 -23.45 11.31 0.54
C LEU A 177 -23.88 10.56 1.80
N LEU A 178 -23.00 9.74 2.39
CA LEU A 178 -23.34 8.98 3.59
C LEU A 178 -23.31 9.81 4.89
N GLN A 179 -22.89 11.08 4.82
CA GLN A 179 -22.92 12.04 5.93
C GLN A 179 -24.14 12.97 5.90
N LEU A 180 -25.05 12.79 4.94
CA LEU A 180 -26.29 13.56 4.89
C LEU A 180 -27.13 13.33 6.15
N ASP A 181 -27.84 14.38 6.57
CA ASP A 181 -28.79 14.33 7.68
C ASP A 181 -30.13 13.72 7.23
N VAL A 182 -30.06 12.44 6.85
CA VAL A 182 -31.21 11.62 6.45
C VAL A 182 -31.34 10.42 7.39
N SER A 183 -32.51 9.77 7.34
CA SER A 183 -32.76 8.58 8.16
C SER A 183 -31.77 7.46 7.84
N LEU A 184 -31.55 6.53 8.77
CA LEU A 184 -30.65 5.41 8.55
C LEU A 184 -31.10 4.53 7.37
N THR A 185 -32.40 4.35 7.20
CA THR A 185 -32.99 3.68 6.04
C THR A 185 -32.65 4.41 4.74
N GLY A 186 -32.67 5.74 4.75
CA GLY A 186 -32.23 6.55 3.61
C GLY A 186 -30.74 6.37 3.30
N LEU A 187 -29.88 6.35 4.32
CA LEU A 187 -28.44 6.09 4.14
C LEU A 187 -28.16 4.69 3.59
N ARG A 188 -28.93 3.67 4.01
CA ARG A 188 -28.82 2.30 3.47
C ARG A 188 -29.17 2.24 1.99
N SER A 189 -30.28 2.86 1.60
CA SER A 189 -30.66 2.96 0.19
C SER A 189 -29.63 3.73 -0.65
N LEU A 190 -29.03 4.79 -0.10
CA LEU A 190 -27.93 5.51 -0.77
C LEU A 190 -26.70 4.62 -0.97
N ALA A 191 -26.30 3.88 0.06
CA ALA A 191 -25.17 2.96 -0.01
C ALA A 191 -25.38 1.87 -1.07
N GLU A 192 -26.57 1.26 -1.12
CA GLU A 192 -26.92 0.25 -2.12
C GLU A 192 -26.76 0.79 -3.55
N ARG A 193 -27.35 1.95 -3.86
CA ARG A 193 -27.24 2.57 -5.19
C ARG A 193 -25.81 2.96 -5.58
N LEU A 194 -25.00 3.40 -4.62
CA LEU A 194 -23.59 3.70 -4.86
C LEU A 194 -22.79 2.44 -5.25
N ASP A 195 -23.21 1.29 -4.73
CA ASP A 195 -22.51 0.01 -4.87
C ASP A 195 -23.05 -0.85 -6.04
N GLU A 196 -24.07 -0.38 -6.77
CA GLU A 196 -24.70 -1.10 -7.90
C GLU A 196 -23.85 -1.17 -9.18
N THR A 197 -22.94 -0.22 -9.42
CA THR A 197 -22.58 0.14 -10.82
C THR A 197 -21.15 -0.13 -11.30
N GLU A 198 -20.22 -0.73 -10.54
CA GLU A 198 -18.81 -0.72 -10.98
C GLU A 198 -17.96 -1.98 -10.82
N HIS A 199 -18.28 -2.92 -9.95
CA HIS A 199 -17.40 -4.08 -9.71
C HIS A 199 -18.16 -5.37 -9.41
N ASP A 200 -19.38 -5.50 -9.94
CA ASP A 200 -20.24 -6.63 -9.60
C ASP A 200 -19.57 -7.97 -9.93
N ASP A 201 -18.75 -8.05 -10.99
CA ASP A 201 -18.03 -9.27 -11.32
C ASP A 201 -16.98 -9.69 -10.27
N LEU A 202 -16.23 -8.75 -9.66
CA LEU A 202 -15.25 -9.11 -8.62
C LEU A 202 -15.93 -9.60 -7.34
N TYR A 203 -16.96 -8.89 -6.89
CA TYR A 203 -17.71 -9.26 -5.69
C TYR A 203 -18.53 -10.53 -5.90
N ARG A 204 -19.09 -10.72 -7.10
CA ARG A 204 -19.82 -11.93 -7.51
C ARG A 204 -18.88 -13.13 -7.63
N VAL A 205 -17.73 -13.00 -8.29
CA VAL A 205 -16.71 -14.06 -8.37
C VAL A 205 -16.20 -14.41 -6.98
N PHE A 206 -15.98 -13.42 -6.13
CA PHE A 206 -15.59 -13.64 -4.74
C PHE A 206 -16.68 -14.43 -3.98
N GLU A 207 -17.94 -14.01 -4.08
CA GLU A 207 -19.07 -14.68 -3.43
C GLU A 207 -19.26 -16.11 -3.95
N MET A 208 -19.14 -16.33 -5.26
CA MET A 208 -19.17 -17.67 -5.87
C MET A 208 -18.02 -18.55 -5.37
N SER A 209 -16.84 -17.98 -5.17
CA SER A 209 -15.64 -18.71 -4.76
C SER A 209 -15.60 -19.05 -3.27
N HIS A 210 -16.22 -18.21 -2.43
CA HIS A 210 -16.09 -18.32 -0.96
C HIS A 210 -17.42 -18.57 -0.22
N GLY A 211 -18.56 -18.46 -0.90
CA GLY A 211 -19.88 -18.65 -0.32
C GLY A 211 -20.29 -17.57 0.70
N VAL A 212 -19.59 -16.43 0.73
CA VAL A 212 -19.83 -15.31 1.65
C VAL A 212 -19.86 -14.01 0.86
N SER A 213 -20.86 -13.17 1.11
CA SER A 213 -20.97 -11.85 0.48
C SER A 213 -19.94 -10.88 1.06
N ALA A 214 -19.22 -10.18 0.19
CA ALA A 214 -18.29 -9.13 0.56
C ALA A 214 -19.03 -7.78 0.68
N PRO A 215 -18.88 -7.03 1.79
CA PRO A 215 -19.44 -5.69 1.88
C PRO A 215 -18.79 -4.81 0.81
N LYS A 216 -19.63 -4.28 -0.06
CA LYS A 216 -19.22 -3.29 -1.05
C LYS A 216 -18.80 -1.98 -0.36
N PRO A 217 -18.01 -1.10 -1.02
CA PRO A 217 -17.32 0.00 -0.35
C PRO A 217 -18.25 0.98 0.37
N ALA A 218 -19.40 1.34 -0.20
CA ALA A 218 -20.34 2.25 0.45
C ALA A 218 -21.04 1.59 1.65
N ALA A 219 -21.45 0.32 1.52
CA ALA A 219 -22.01 -0.46 2.63
C ALA A 219 -21.04 -0.57 3.82
N ARG A 220 -19.75 -0.82 3.55
CA ARG A 220 -18.70 -0.84 4.60
C ARG A 220 -18.61 0.50 5.32
N ARG A 221 -18.62 1.61 4.57
CA ARG A 221 -18.54 2.95 5.17
C ARG A 221 -19.78 3.28 6.01
N LEU A 222 -20.97 2.86 5.56
CA LEU A 222 -22.18 3.01 6.35
C LEU A 222 -22.08 2.24 7.67
N ALA A 223 -21.57 1.00 7.64
CA ALA A 223 -21.36 0.23 8.86
C ALA A 223 -20.40 0.94 9.85
N GLU A 224 -19.36 1.62 9.35
CA GLU A 224 -18.47 2.44 10.18
C GLU A 224 -19.19 3.65 10.79
N LEU A 225 -20.09 4.30 10.07
CA LEU A 225 -20.90 5.41 10.59
C LEU A 225 -21.92 4.95 11.64
N GLU A 226 -22.57 3.81 11.41
CA GLU A 226 -23.45 3.16 12.39
C GLU A 226 -22.67 2.81 13.66
N ALA A 227 -21.49 2.20 13.53
CA ALA A 227 -20.61 1.86 14.64
C ALA A 227 -20.21 3.08 15.47
N ARG A 228 -19.97 4.26 14.86
CA ARG A 228 -19.62 5.50 15.61
C ARG A 228 -20.70 5.94 16.58
N ARG A 229 -21.97 5.69 16.26
CA ARG A 229 -23.10 6.03 17.16
C ARG A 229 -23.23 5.03 18.31
N LEU A 230 -22.54 3.90 18.20
CA LEU A 230 -22.61 2.76 19.10
C LEU A 230 -21.28 2.49 19.82
N THR A 231 -20.31 3.42 19.76
CA THR A 231 -19.05 3.28 20.50
C THR A 231 -19.28 3.20 22.01
N ARG A 232 -18.24 2.82 22.76
CA ARG A 232 -18.29 2.76 24.22
C ARG A 232 -18.71 4.13 24.79
N ARG A 233 -19.67 4.10 25.71
CA ARG A 233 -20.20 5.31 26.36
C ARG A 233 -19.31 5.73 27.53
N ASP A 234 -19.37 7.00 27.91
CA ASP A 234 -18.67 7.49 29.09
C ASP A 234 -19.15 6.74 30.35
N GLY A 235 -18.19 6.19 31.11
CA GLY A 235 -18.47 5.37 32.29
C GLY A 235 -18.88 3.91 32.01
N GLU A 236 -19.07 3.51 30.76
CA GLU A 236 -19.31 2.10 30.39
C GLU A 236 -17.99 1.30 30.49
N SER A 237 -18.05 0.10 31.07
CA SER A 237 -16.90 -0.80 31.14
C SER A 237 -16.56 -1.41 29.76
N HIS A 238 -15.31 -1.78 29.53
CA HIS A 238 -14.92 -2.44 28.27
C HIS A 238 -15.63 -3.79 28.08
N VAL A 239 -15.92 -4.52 29.16
CA VAL A 239 -16.64 -5.80 29.12
C VAL A 239 -18.08 -5.59 28.64
N ASP A 240 -18.78 -4.59 29.17
CA ASP A 240 -20.16 -4.30 28.76
C ASP A 240 -20.22 -3.82 27.31
N ALA A 241 -19.31 -2.93 26.92
CA ALA A 241 -19.18 -2.47 25.55
C ALA A 241 -18.87 -3.61 24.57
N TRP A 242 -18.02 -4.56 24.98
CA TRP A 242 -17.67 -5.75 24.21
C TRP A 242 -18.87 -6.68 24.00
N ASN A 243 -19.59 -7.02 25.08
CA ASN A 243 -20.79 -7.86 25.01
C ASN A 243 -21.88 -7.21 24.14
N ARG A 244 -22.02 -5.88 24.24
CA ARG A 244 -22.93 -5.12 23.39
C ARG A 244 -22.51 -5.14 21.92
N ALA A 245 -21.21 -5.01 21.62
CA ALA A 245 -20.69 -5.12 20.27
C ALA A 245 -20.97 -6.50 19.66
N LEU A 246 -20.76 -7.58 20.42
CA LEU A 246 -21.06 -8.95 19.97
C LEU A 246 -22.55 -9.19 19.72
N GLY A 247 -23.43 -8.49 20.44
CA GLY A 247 -24.87 -8.56 20.26
C GLY A 247 -25.42 -7.82 19.03
N ILE A 248 -24.58 -7.15 18.24
CA ILE A 248 -25.02 -6.44 17.03
C ILE A 248 -25.35 -7.45 15.93
N GLU A 249 -26.58 -7.38 15.43
CA GLU A 249 -27.09 -8.29 14.38
C GLU A 249 -26.35 -8.11 13.06
N ASP A 250 -26.13 -6.86 12.64
CA ASP A 250 -25.39 -6.55 11.42
C ASP A 250 -23.91 -6.96 11.57
N PRO A 251 -23.42 -7.93 10.78
CA PRO A 251 -22.06 -8.46 10.92
C PRO A 251 -20.99 -7.41 10.62
N HIS A 252 -21.25 -6.45 9.73
CA HIS A 252 -20.28 -5.41 9.39
C HIS A 252 -20.15 -4.39 10.52
N VAL A 253 -21.28 -3.95 11.07
CA VAL A 253 -21.29 -3.06 12.24
C VAL A 253 -20.67 -3.75 13.45
N ARG A 254 -21.00 -5.03 13.67
CA ARG A 254 -20.40 -5.87 14.72
C ARG A 254 -18.88 -5.94 14.58
N HIS A 255 -18.37 -6.30 13.41
CA HIS A 255 -16.92 -6.41 13.20
C HIS A 255 -16.18 -5.10 13.48
N VAL A 256 -16.74 -3.96 13.03
CA VAL A 256 -16.16 -2.63 13.29
C VAL A 256 -16.17 -2.32 14.79
N LEU A 257 -17.29 -2.55 15.47
CA LEU A 257 -17.42 -2.28 16.91
C LEU A 257 -16.53 -3.18 17.76
N VAL A 258 -16.46 -4.48 17.43
CA VAL A 258 -15.56 -5.44 18.09
C VAL A 258 -14.13 -4.96 17.97
N GLU A 259 -13.70 -4.59 16.76
CA GLU A 259 -12.34 -4.08 16.53
C GLU A 259 -12.07 -2.79 17.31
N TRP A 260 -12.95 -1.79 17.24
CA TRP A 260 -12.73 -0.52 17.94
C TRP A 260 -12.76 -0.67 19.46
N THR A 261 -13.67 -1.50 19.98
CA THR A 261 -13.76 -1.77 21.42
C THR A 261 -12.53 -2.53 21.92
N ALA A 262 -12.01 -3.49 21.15
CA ALA A 262 -10.78 -4.20 21.52
C ALA A 262 -9.58 -3.26 21.59
N LEU A 263 -9.47 -2.32 20.65
CA LEU A 263 -8.35 -1.37 20.59
C LEU A 263 -8.44 -0.29 21.67
N ASP A 264 -9.65 0.19 21.96
CA ASP A 264 -9.90 1.08 23.10
C ASP A 264 -9.56 0.36 24.42
N TRP A 265 -9.98 -0.90 24.58
CA TRP A 265 -9.61 -1.70 25.75
C TRP A 265 -8.10 -1.92 25.84
N ALA A 266 -7.46 -2.27 24.72
CA ALA A 266 -6.02 -2.50 24.68
C ALA A 266 -5.18 -1.27 25.05
N SER A 267 -5.73 -0.06 24.95
CA SER A 267 -5.03 1.15 25.40
C SER A 267 -4.80 1.18 26.92
N THR A 268 -5.61 0.46 27.69
CA THR A 268 -5.51 0.39 29.16
C THR A 268 -5.19 -1.02 29.66
N ASP A 269 -5.66 -2.05 28.98
CA ASP A 269 -5.49 -3.46 29.36
C ASP A 269 -5.44 -4.36 28.09
N PRO A 270 -4.26 -4.48 27.46
CA PRO A 270 -4.05 -5.36 26.31
C PRO A 270 -4.37 -6.83 26.61
N TRP A 271 -4.14 -7.28 27.85
CA TRP A 271 -4.38 -8.66 28.23
C TRP A 271 -5.87 -8.99 28.26
N GLY A 272 -6.67 -8.13 28.89
CA GLY A 272 -8.13 -8.24 28.89
C GLY A 272 -8.71 -8.22 27.48
N ALA A 273 -8.23 -7.29 26.64
CA ALA A 273 -8.66 -7.21 25.24
C ALA A 273 -8.34 -8.50 24.45
N LEU A 274 -7.15 -9.07 24.63
CA LEU A 274 -6.75 -10.32 23.97
C LEU A 274 -7.53 -11.52 24.48
N ALA A 275 -7.81 -11.59 25.79
CA ALA A 275 -8.62 -12.65 26.39
C ALA A 275 -10.08 -12.58 25.93
N ALA A 276 -10.64 -11.38 25.81
CA ALA A 276 -11.97 -11.18 25.22
C ALA A 276 -11.99 -11.62 23.74
N LEU A 277 -10.93 -11.31 22.99
CA LEU A 277 -10.80 -11.76 21.60
C LEU A 277 -10.62 -13.28 21.47
N ASP A 278 -10.09 -13.96 22.49
CA ASP A 278 -10.02 -15.43 22.55
C ASP A 278 -11.40 -16.09 22.68
N SER A 279 -12.42 -15.37 23.14
CA SER A 279 -13.79 -15.88 23.22
C SER A 279 -14.58 -15.74 21.90
N VAL A 280 -14.03 -15.05 20.89
CA VAL A 280 -14.67 -14.87 19.59
C VAL A 280 -14.37 -16.09 18.70
N PRO A 281 -15.38 -16.72 18.08
CA PRO A 281 -15.18 -17.85 17.19
C PRO A 281 -14.19 -17.54 16.05
N SER A 282 -13.24 -18.45 15.82
CA SER A 282 -12.17 -18.24 14.82
C SER A 282 -12.66 -18.26 13.37
N ASP A 283 -13.84 -18.82 13.14
CA ASP A 283 -14.56 -18.88 11.86
C ASP A 283 -15.27 -17.56 11.53
N GLU A 284 -15.34 -16.59 12.45
CA GLU A 284 -15.81 -15.24 12.13
C GLU A 284 -14.81 -14.56 11.18
N MET A 285 -15.24 -14.37 9.93
CA MET A 285 -14.42 -13.83 8.85
C MET A 285 -14.74 -12.35 8.61
N VAL A 286 -13.68 -11.58 8.41
CA VAL A 286 -13.76 -10.21 7.88
C VAL A 286 -13.28 -10.16 6.46
N VAL A 287 -13.98 -9.37 5.66
CA VAL A 287 -13.59 -9.05 4.29
C VAL A 287 -12.78 -7.77 4.29
N THR A 288 -11.66 -7.80 3.57
CA THR A 288 -10.78 -6.64 3.36
C THR A 288 -10.60 -6.41 1.87
N VAL A 289 -10.80 -5.18 1.42
CA VAL A 289 -10.56 -4.75 0.03
C VAL A 289 -9.22 -4.01 0.01
N ARG A 290 -8.32 -4.39 -0.89
CA ARG A 290 -7.00 -3.75 -1.05
C ARG A 290 -7.00 -2.78 -2.24
N LEU A 291 -5.97 -1.92 -2.29
CA LEU A 291 -5.78 -0.88 -3.32
C LEU A 291 -5.54 -1.45 -4.74
N ASP A 292 -5.29 -2.75 -4.87
CA ASP A 292 -5.06 -3.48 -6.12
C ASP A 292 -6.33 -4.23 -6.60
N ASP A 293 -7.51 -3.80 -6.16
CA ASP A 293 -8.82 -4.40 -6.45
C ASP A 293 -8.95 -5.88 -6.04
N SER A 294 -8.12 -6.36 -5.10
CA SER A 294 -8.24 -7.70 -4.52
C SER A 294 -9.10 -7.73 -3.25
N ILE A 295 -10.01 -8.72 -3.18
CA ILE A 295 -10.82 -9.02 -1.98
C ILE A 295 -10.18 -10.18 -1.22
N ASN A 296 -9.83 -9.94 0.05
CA ASN A 296 -9.17 -10.92 0.91
C ASN A 296 -10.01 -11.24 2.16
N LEU A 297 -10.06 -12.52 2.53
CA LEU A 297 -10.65 -13.00 3.78
C LEU A 297 -9.59 -13.13 4.87
N ASN A 298 -9.89 -12.58 6.04
CA ASN A 298 -9.09 -12.74 7.24
C ASN A 298 -10.00 -13.17 8.40
N SER A 299 -9.50 -13.96 9.34
CA SER A 299 -10.26 -14.15 10.58
C SER A 299 -10.27 -12.83 11.36
N LEU A 300 -11.45 -12.44 11.86
CA LEU A 300 -11.63 -11.25 12.70
C LEU A 300 -10.60 -11.27 13.83
N GLN A 301 -10.50 -12.44 14.48
CA GLN A 301 -9.57 -12.70 15.57
C GLN A 301 -8.11 -12.40 15.21
N ARG A 302 -7.62 -12.87 14.06
CA ARG A 302 -6.22 -12.65 13.66
C ARG A 302 -5.95 -11.18 13.36
N ARG A 303 -6.90 -10.52 12.67
CA ARG A 303 -6.77 -9.10 12.30
C ARG A 303 -6.75 -8.21 13.54
N VAL A 304 -7.73 -8.35 14.43
CA VAL A 304 -7.83 -7.52 15.63
C VAL A 304 -6.65 -7.79 16.57
N ARG A 305 -6.23 -9.06 16.73
CA ARG A 305 -5.06 -9.42 17.54
C ARG A 305 -3.79 -8.73 17.05
N GLY A 306 -3.54 -8.75 15.74
CA GLY A 306 -2.39 -8.05 15.16
C GLY A 306 -2.39 -6.57 15.51
N ARG A 307 -3.54 -5.90 15.38
CA ARG A 307 -3.65 -4.46 15.72
C ARG A 307 -3.47 -4.18 17.21
N ILE A 308 -3.98 -5.04 18.10
CA ILE A 308 -3.75 -4.92 19.55
C ILE A 308 -2.25 -5.03 19.84
N VAL A 309 -1.58 -6.04 19.27
CA VAL A 309 -0.14 -6.25 19.46
C VAL A 309 0.67 -5.07 18.91
N ASP A 310 0.29 -4.52 17.76
CA ASP A 310 0.95 -3.35 17.17
C ASP A 310 0.83 -2.12 18.07
N GLN A 311 -0.37 -1.83 18.57
CA GLN A 311 -0.61 -0.72 19.50
C GLN A 311 0.16 -0.93 20.81
N TRP A 312 0.04 -2.12 21.41
CA TRP A 312 0.73 -2.46 22.64
C TRP A 312 2.25 -2.38 22.48
N SER A 313 2.79 -2.82 21.34
CA SER A 313 4.23 -2.70 21.06
C SER A 313 4.68 -1.24 20.97
N GLY A 314 3.83 -0.32 20.53
CA GLY A 314 4.11 1.11 20.54
C GLY A 314 4.18 1.68 21.97
N ASP A 315 3.24 1.29 22.82
CA ASP A 315 3.12 1.78 24.19
C ASP A 315 4.16 1.16 25.14
N ASP A 316 4.27 -0.17 25.14
CA ASP A 316 5.19 -0.98 25.96
C ASP A 316 5.75 -2.18 25.17
N PRO A 317 6.84 -1.99 24.40
CA PRO A 317 7.42 -3.04 23.57
C PRO A 317 8.02 -4.20 24.37
N ASP A 318 8.44 -3.97 25.62
CA ASP A 318 8.99 -5.01 26.49
C ASP A 318 7.89 -5.97 26.97
N ALA A 319 6.76 -5.43 27.44
CA ALA A 319 5.60 -6.23 27.84
C ALA A 319 4.97 -6.97 26.65
N ALA A 320 4.85 -6.30 25.50
CA ALA A 320 4.35 -6.93 24.27
C ALA A 320 5.26 -8.08 23.81
N LEU A 321 6.58 -7.89 23.83
CA LEU A 321 7.55 -8.93 23.50
C LEU A 321 7.41 -10.14 24.44
N ALA A 322 7.34 -9.91 25.75
CA ALA A 322 7.18 -10.98 26.73
C ALA A 322 5.91 -11.81 26.45
N TRP A 323 4.78 -11.14 26.18
CA TRP A 323 3.54 -11.80 25.81
C TRP A 323 3.66 -12.61 24.51
N ILE A 324 4.29 -12.07 23.47
CA ILE A 324 4.50 -12.78 22.19
C ILE A 324 5.29 -14.06 22.42
N LEU A 325 6.39 -13.98 23.15
CA LEU A 325 7.28 -15.12 23.41
C LEU A 325 6.58 -16.22 24.20
N GLU A 326 5.73 -15.87 25.16
CA GLU A 326 4.99 -16.83 25.97
C GLU A 326 3.77 -17.38 25.20
N ARG A 327 2.90 -16.48 24.72
CA ARG A 327 1.50 -16.78 24.34
C ARG A 327 1.12 -16.48 22.88
N GLY A 328 2.02 -15.96 22.05
CA GLY A 328 1.72 -15.58 20.66
C GLY A 328 1.34 -16.73 19.69
N GLY A 329 1.25 -17.99 20.17
CA GLY A 329 0.79 -19.15 19.40
C GLY A 329 1.58 -19.41 18.11
N ARG A 330 0.87 -19.78 17.03
CA ARG A 330 1.48 -20.01 15.69
C ARG A 330 1.88 -18.72 14.97
N SER A 331 1.40 -17.57 15.44
CA SER A 331 1.60 -16.26 14.79
C SER A 331 2.76 -15.45 15.39
N LYS A 332 3.56 -16.05 16.29
CA LYS A 332 4.73 -15.38 16.92
C LYS A 332 5.66 -14.72 15.90
N GLY A 333 5.94 -15.38 14.78
CA GLY A 333 6.83 -14.84 13.75
C GLY A 333 6.29 -13.59 13.03
N TYR A 334 4.97 -13.40 13.02
CA TYR A 334 4.34 -12.17 12.52
C TYR A 334 4.38 -11.07 13.59
N TYR A 335 3.92 -11.39 14.81
CA TYR A 335 3.83 -10.42 15.91
C TYR A 335 5.20 -9.91 16.40
N ILE A 336 6.26 -10.72 16.31
CA ILE A 336 7.60 -10.32 16.79
C ILE A 336 8.16 -9.11 16.06
N GLN A 337 7.67 -8.80 14.86
CA GLN A 337 8.17 -7.66 14.09
C GLN A 337 7.83 -6.33 14.78
N SER A 338 6.65 -6.22 15.40
CA SER A 338 6.14 -4.96 15.96
C SER A 338 6.99 -4.41 17.11
N PRO A 339 7.31 -5.18 18.18
CA PRO A 339 8.20 -4.66 19.23
C PRO A 339 9.62 -4.43 18.71
N MET A 340 10.11 -5.25 17.76
CA MET A 340 11.45 -5.08 17.18
C MET A 340 11.57 -3.81 16.33
N ILE A 341 10.52 -3.42 15.61
CA ILE A 341 10.43 -2.13 14.93
C ILE A 341 10.53 -1.00 15.95
N GLU A 342 9.79 -1.09 17.06
CA GLU A 342 9.77 -0.03 18.07
C GLU A 342 11.12 0.09 18.79
N PHE A 343 11.75 -1.02 19.18
CA PHE A 343 13.11 -1.00 19.71
C PHE A 343 14.08 -0.37 18.71
N ALA A 344 14.03 -0.76 17.44
CA ALA A 344 14.91 -0.22 16.41
C ALA A 344 14.67 1.27 16.13
N ARG A 345 13.44 1.76 16.25
CA ARG A 345 13.12 3.20 16.14
C ARG A 345 13.69 4.00 17.31
N ARG A 346 13.74 3.43 18.52
CA ARG A 346 14.28 4.09 19.71
C ARG A 346 15.81 4.01 19.76
N SER A 347 16.35 2.81 19.59
CA SER A 347 17.79 2.52 19.61
C SER A 347 18.10 1.28 18.76
N PRO A 348 18.66 1.45 17.55
CA PRO A 348 19.06 0.32 16.72
C PRO A 348 20.03 -0.65 17.41
N ASP A 349 21.02 -0.15 18.15
CA ASP A 349 22.02 -0.99 18.81
C ASP A 349 21.40 -1.84 19.95
N ASP A 350 20.42 -1.30 20.68
CA ASP A 350 19.66 -2.05 21.68
C ASP A 350 18.82 -3.14 21.02
N ALA A 351 18.13 -2.81 19.92
CA ALA A 351 17.34 -3.77 19.14
C ALA A 351 18.20 -4.91 18.60
N ILE A 352 19.40 -4.61 18.09
CA ILE A 352 20.36 -5.62 17.62
C ILE A 352 20.81 -6.52 18.78
N THR A 353 21.13 -5.93 19.94
CA THR A 353 21.54 -6.68 21.14
C THR A 353 20.44 -7.64 21.61
N ARG A 354 19.19 -7.18 21.59
CA ARG A 354 18.03 -7.97 22.00
C ARG A 354 17.77 -9.21 21.13
N LEU A 355 18.24 -9.24 19.87
CA LEU A 355 18.10 -10.41 18.99
C LEU A 355 18.72 -11.68 19.58
N ALA A 356 19.73 -11.56 20.44
CA ALA A 356 20.36 -12.68 21.13
C ALA A 356 19.39 -13.41 22.08
N ALA A 357 18.41 -12.69 22.65
CA ALA A 357 17.39 -13.25 23.52
C ALA A 357 16.16 -13.80 22.77
N ILE A 358 16.07 -13.56 21.45
CA ILE A 358 14.96 -14.04 20.63
C ILE A 358 15.22 -15.51 20.26
N PRO A 359 14.20 -16.40 20.38
CA PRO A 359 14.32 -17.79 19.95
C PRO A 359 14.73 -17.91 18.48
N GLU A 360 15.54 -18.93 18.14
CA GLU A 360 16.07 -19.14 16.78
C GLU A 360 14.98 -19.09 15.71
N SER A 361 13.85 -19.77 15.96
CA SER A 361 12.72 -19.84 15.03
C SER A 361 12.07 -18.49 14.73
N LEU A 362 12.26 -17.49 15.58
CA LEU A 362 11.71 -16.13 15.44
C LEU A 362 12.77 -15.11 15.03
N ARG A 363 14.06 -15.45 15.16
CA ARG A 363 15.16 -14.50 14.99
C ARG A 363 15.23 -13.95 13.57
N GLY A 364 14.94 -14.75 12.55
CA GLY A 364 14.87 -14.27 11.15
C GLY A 364 13.87 -13.12 10.98
N SER A 365 12.62 -13.31 11.41
CA SER A 365 11.59 -12.25 11.35
C SER A 365 11.97 -11.01 12.14
N ALA A 366 12.54 -11.19 13.34
CA ALA A 366 13.00 -10.09 14.18
C ALA A 366 14.16 -9.31 13.52
N THR A 367 15.17 -10.00 12.99
CA THR A 367 16.30 -9.39 12.28
C THR A 367 15.83 -8.61 11.06
N GLY A 368 14.91 -9.17 10.26
CA GLY A 368 14.34 -8.46 9.12
C GLY A 368 13.62 -7.16 9.51
N ALA A 369 12.89 -7.18 10.63
CA ALA A 369 12.21 -6.00 11.15
C ALA A 369 13.17 -4.90 11.62
N VAL A 370 14.25 -5.27 12.34
CA VAL A 370 15.31 -4.34 12.76
C VAL A 370 16.04 -3.80 11.54
N LEU A 371 16.45 -4.66 10.61
CA LEU A 371 17.25 -4.27 9.43
C LEU A 371 16.46 -3.30 8.55
N ARG A 372 15.19 -3.59 8.30
CA ARG A 372 14.31 -2.70 7.54
C ARG A 372 14.19 -1.34 8.20
N THR A 373 13.95 -1.32 9.51
CA THR A 373 13.81 -0.06 10.28
C THR A 373 15.10 0.75 10.26
N LEU A 374 16.25 0.08 10.43
CA LEU A 374 17.56 0.71 10.35
C LEU A 374 17.84 1.25 8.95
N ALA A 375 17.58 0.48 7.90
CA ALA A 375 17.85 0.87 6.51
C ALA A 375 17.07 2.13 6.09
N TYR A 376 15.82 2.28 6.54
CA TYR A 376 15.03 3.50 6.29
C TYR A 376 15.57 4.75 7.00
N ARG A 377 16.34 4.58 8.07
CA ARG A 377 16.87 5.71 8.87
C ARG A 377 18.33 6.00 8.54
N ASP A 378 19.12 4.96 8.34
CA ASP A 378 20.56 4.98 8.11
C ASP A 378 20.94 3.74 7.28
N LEU A 379 20.92 3.91 5.95
CA LEU A 379 21.22 2.84 5.01
C LEU A 379 22.67 2.35 5.15
N ASP A 380 23.62 3.25 5.39
CA ASP A 380 25.04 2.88 5.46
C ASP A 380 25.31 2.02 6.71
N ARG A 381 24.72 2.36 7.86
CA ARG A 381 24.74 1.53 9.07
C ARG A 381 24.03 0.18 8.87
N ALA A 382 22.91 0.17 8.14
CA ALA A 382 22.20 -1.08 7.84
C ALA A 382 23.03 -2.00 6.96
N LEU A 383 23.77 -1.46 5.98
CA LEU A 383 24.68 -2.22 5.13
C LEU A 383 25.88 -2.76 5.92
N GLU A 384 26.45 -1.97 6.81
CA GLU A 384 27.50 -2.40 7.75
C GLU A 384 27.01 -3.59 8.58
N TRP A 385 25.85 -3.45 9.23
CA TRP A 385 25.31 -4.54 10.06
C TRP A 385 24.94 -5.76 9.22
N PHE A 386 24.32 -5.57 8.05
CA PHE A 386 24.01 -6.66 7.11
C PHE A 386 25.25 -7.46 6.73
N SER A 387 26.40 -6.79 6.52
CA SER A 387 27.66 -7.46 6.19
C SER A 387 28.13 -8.44 7.27
N ALA A 388 27.77 -8.20 8.53
CA ALA A 388 28.10 -9.04 9.68
C ALA A 388 27.12 -10.21 9.91
N LEU A 389 25.97 -10.24 9.23
CA LEU A 389 24.96 -11.29 9.40
C LEU A 389 25.38 -12.64 8.79
N ASP A 390 24.82 -13.72 9.33
CA ASP A 390 24.95 -15.06 8.76
C ASP A 390 24.31 -15.17 7.38
N ILE A 391 24.80 -16.10 6.57
CA ILE A 391 24.42 -16.22 5.16
C ILE A 391 22.91 -16.49 4.96
N ASP A 392 22.30 -17.31 5.81
CA ASP A 392 20.87 -17.64 5.72
C ASP A 392 19.98 -16.44 6.06
N VAL A 393 20.46 -15.55 6.91
CA VAL A 393 19.80 -14.30 7.25
C VAL A 393 19.96 -13.30 6.10
N LYS A 394 21.19 -13.17 5.56
CA LYS A 394 21.46 -12.33 4.39
C LYS A 394 20.55 -12.69 3.22
N ALA A 395 20.48 -13.97 2.86
CA ALA A 395 19.69 -14.47 1.73
C ALA A 395 18.19 -14.11 1.81
N ARG A 396 17.65 -13.86 3.01
CA ARG A 396 16.24 -13.53 3.22
C ARG A 396 15.96 -12.03 3.35
N HIS A 397 16.99 -11.19 3.46
CA HIS A 397 16.83 -9.78 3.86
C HIS A 397 17.59 -8.78 2.96
N THR A 398 17.76 -9.11 1.69
CA THR A 398 18.36 -8.22 0.68
C THR A 398 17.36 -7.24 0.08
N TRP A 399 16.10 -7.63 -0.07
CA TRP A 399 15.07 -6.87 -0.80
C TRP A 399 14.92 -5.41 -0.36
N THR A 400 14.87 -5.15 0.96
CA THR A 400 14.72 -3.76 1.45
C THR A 400 15.95 -2.91 1.13
N LEU A 401 17.15 -3.47 1.32
CA LEU A 401 18.41 -2.77 1.04
C LEU A 401 18.53 -2.47 -0.46
N ARG A 402 18.21 -3.47 -1.28
CA ARG A 402 18.19 -3.36 -2.74
C ARG A 402 17.28 -2.23 -3.21
N ARG A 403 16.03 -2.20 -2.75
CA ARG A 403 15.05 -1.17 -3.11
C ARG A 403 15.55 0.24 -2.79
N LEU A 404 16.08 0.43 -1.58
CA LEU A 404 16.61 1.73 -1.14
C LEU A 404 17.90 2.13 -1.87
N LEU A 405 18.75 1.16 -2.22
CA LEU A 405 19.95 1.41 -3.01
C LEU A 405 19.60 1.82 -4.44
N ILE A 406 18.62 1.18 -5.08
CA ILE A 406 18.16 1.54 -6.43
C ILE A 406 17.60 2.97 -6.43
N GLU A 407 16.80 3.34 -5.43
CA GLU A 407 16.31 4.71 -5.24
C GLU A 407 17.44 5.75 -5.11
N ARG A 408 18.61 5.34 -4.58
CA ARG A 408 19.80 6.19 -4.45
C ARG A 408 20.64 6.24 -5.73
N SER A 409 20.94 5.09 -6.33
CA SER A 409 21.69 4.92 -7.58
C SER A 409 21.66 3.47 -8.04
N ALA A 410 21.29 3.26 -9.31
CA ALA A 410 21.30 1.95 -9.96
C ALA A 410 22.72 1.33 -10.00
N GLU A 411 23.75 2.12 -10.31
CA GLU A 411 25.16 1.70 -10.25
C GLU A 411 25.56 1.27 -8.84
N GLY A 412 25.17 2.05 -7.83
CA GLY A 412 25.47 1.76 -6.42
C GLY A 412 24.80 0.45 -5.97
N ALA A 413 23.56 0.21 -6.38
CA ALA A 413 22.85 -1.03 -6.11
C ALA A 413 23.54 -2.24 -6.75
N LEU A 414 23.97 -2.13 -8.02
CA LEU A 414 24.71 -3.19 -8.69
C LEU A 414 26.08 -3.42 -8.03
N GLY A 415 26.80 -2.35 -7.68
CA GLY A 415 28.07 -2.42 -6.96
C GLY A 415 27.94 -3.15 -5.63
N TRP A 416 26.89 -2.84 -4.86
CA TRP A 416 26.58 -3.57 -3.64
C TRP A 416 26.25 -5.05 -3.91
N ALA A 417 25.41 -5.36 -4.89
CA ALA A 417 25.07 -6.74 -5.24
C ALA A 417 26.28 -7.56 -5.71
N MET A 418 27.28 -6.93 -6.34
CA MET A 418 28.55 -7.60 -6.66
C MET A 418 29.43 -7.84 -5.41
N SER A 419 29.28 -7.00 -4.37
CA SER A 419 30.05 -7.08 -3.12
C SER A 419 29.54 -8.12 -2.13
N VAL A 420 28.28 -8.57 -2.25
CA VAL A 420 27.73 -9.55 -1.31
C VAL A 420 28.41 -10.93 -1.42
N ASP A 421 28.17 -11.77 -0.41
CA ASP A 421 28.72 -13.13 -0.34
C ASP A 421 28.41 -13.93 -1.62
N ARG A 422 29.42 -14.64 -2.13
CA ARG A 422 29.35 -15.40 -3.39
C ARG A 422 28.16 -16.36 -3.48
N ARG A 423 27.66 -16.87 -2.34
CA ARG A 423 26.53 -17.81 -2.30
C ARG A 423 25.19 -17.16 -2.63
N ILE A 424 25.07 -15.84 -2.49
CA ILE A 424 23.85 -15.07 -2.82
C ILE A 424 24.06 -14.05 -3.95
N ARG A 425 25.32 -13.72 -4.28
CA ARG A 425 25.71 -12.72 -5.29
C ARG A 425 24.96 -12.85 -6.62
N THR A 426 24.96 -14.03 -7.24
CA THR A 426 24.31 -14.22 -8.54
C THR A 426 22.83 -13.85 -8.51
N ARG A 427 22.11 -14.32 -7.49
CA ARG A 427 20.69 -14.02 -7.31
C ARG A 427 20.45 -12.53 -7.08
N GLU A 428 21.30 -11.88 -6.28
CA GLU A 428 21.14 -10.46 -6.00
C GLU A 428 21.45 -9.58 -7.21
N VAL A 429 22.44 -9.94 -8.03
CA VAL A 429 22.74 -9.22 -9.27
C VAL A 429 21.59 -9.36 -10.27
N GLN A 430 21.03 -10.57 -10.43
CA GLN A 430 19.82 -10.80 -11.22
C GLN A 430 18.67 -9.93 -10.70
N SER A 431 18.40 -9.99 -9.40
CA SER A 431 17.27 -9.26 -8.82
C SER A 431 17.43 -7.73 -8.88
N VAL A 432 18.66 -7.21 -8.75
CA VAL A 432 18.93 -5.77 -8.92
C VAL A 432 18.62 -5.35 -10.35
N LEU A 433 19.10 -6.11 -11.34
CA LEU A 433 18.89 -5.76 -12.74
C LEU A 433 17.43 -5.93 -13.17
N ASP A 434 16.73 -6.93 -12.65
CA ASP A 434 15.29 -7.11 -12.88
C ASP A 434 14.50 -5.93 -12.27
N ASP A 435 14.79 -5.54 -11.02
CA ASP A 435 14.12 -4.41 -10.35
C ASP A 435 14.42 -3.06 -11.03
N ILE A 436 15.66 -2.86 -11.54
CA ILE A 436 15.99 -1.66 -12.34
C ILE A 436 15.27 -1.71 -13.67
N HIS A 437 15.20 -2.87 -14.34
CA HIS A 437 14.56 -3.01 -15.65
C HIS A 437 13.09 -2.61 -15.64
N ASP A 438 12.37 -3.00 -14.58
CA ASP A 438 10.96 -2.66 -14.40
C ASP A 438 10.70 -1.14 -14.34
N VAL A 439 11.71 -0.34 -13.96
CA VAL A 439 11.61 1.13 -13.86
C VAL A 439 12.32 1.84 -15.01
N ASP A 440 13.53 1.40 -15.38
CA ASP A 440 14.41 1.95 -16.40
C ASP A 440 15.16 0.83 -17.15
N ARG A 441 14.49 0.27 -18.16
CA ARG A 441 15.05 -0.75 -19.06
C ARG A 441 16.39 -0.36 -19.70
N PRO A 442 16.55 0.83 -20.34
CA PRO A 442 17.83 1.23 -20.91
C PRO A 442 18.98 1.19 -19.91
N GLU A 443 18.75 1.65 -18.68
CA GLU A 443 19.76 1.66 -17.63
C GLU A 443 20.13 0.25 -17.17
N ALA A 444 19.15 -0.64 -16.97
CA ALA A 444 19.42 -2.05 -16.65
C ALA A 444 20.29 -2.73 -17.72
N LEU A 445 19.99 -2.52 -19.01
CA LEU A 445 20.76 -3.08 -20.11
C LEU A 445 22.16 -2.46 -20.24
N ARG A 446 22.32 -1.19 -19.86
CA ARG A 446 23.64 -0.54 -19.79
C ARG A 446 24.48 -1.14 -18.67
N LEU A 447 23.92 -1.29 -17.47
CA LEU A 447 24.58 -1.87 -16.30
C LEU A 447 24.92 -3.35 -16.46
N LEU A 448 24.07 -4.12 -17.15
CA LEU A 448 24.38 -5.50 -17.51
C LEU A 448 25.71 -5.61 -18.29
N ARG A 449 26.00 -4.64 -19.15
CA ARG A 449 27.24 -4.60 -19.95
C ARG A 449 28.48 -4.22 -19.13
N THR A 450 28.31 -3.65 -17.94
CA THR A 450 29.43 -3.30 -17.05
C THR A 450 29.86 -4.44 -16.14
N ILE A 451 29.18 -5.60 -16.19
CA ILE A 451 29.58 -6.78 -15.42
C ILE A 451 30.75 -7.47 -16.12
N ASP A 452 31.92 -7.45 -15.48
CA ASP A 452 33.15 -8.04 -16.03
C ASP A 452 33.16 -9.58 -16.00
N ASP A 453 32.51 -10.20 -15.01
CA ASP A 453 32.42 -11.65 -14.86
C ASP A 453 31.44 -12.23 -15.91
N PRO A 454 31.92 -12.99 -16.93
CA PRO A 454 31.09 -13.50 -18.01
C PRO A 454 29.95 -14.41 -17.53
N ALA A 455 30.18 -15.18 -16.46
CA ALA A 455 29.18 -16.11 -15.93
C ALA A 455 28.07 -15.34 -15.22
N LEU A 456 28.43 -14.31 -14.44
CA LEU A 456 27.48 -13.45 -13.76
C LEU A 456 26.67 -12.59 -14.75
N GLN A 457 27.34 -12.03 -15.75
CA GLN A 457 26.71 -11.29 -16.84
C GLN A 457 25.70 -12.16 -17.60
N THR A 458 26.06 -13.41 -17.89
CA THR A 458 25.15 -14.34 -18.56
C THR A 458 23.95 -14.67 -17.67
N ALA A 459 24.17 -14.98 -16.39
CA ALA A 459 23.08 -15.28 -15.46
C ALA A 459 22.08 -14.12 -15.33
N ALA A 460 22.58 -12.88 -15.28
CA ALA A 460 21.77 -11.68 -15.29
C ALA A 460 21.02 -11.45 -16.61
N ALA A 461 21.65 -11.71 -17.75
CA ALA A 461 20.96 -11.63 -19.04
C ALA A 461 19.83 -12.65 -19.13
N THR A 462 20.05 -13.88 -18.66
CA THR A 462 19.00 -14.91 -18.63
C THR A 462 17.80 -14.50 -17.78
N SER A 463 17.98 -13.81 -16.64
CA SER A 463 16.82 -13.34 -15.84
C SER A 463 15.99 -12.29 -16.58
N LEU A 464 16.64 -11.41 -17.35
CA LEU A 464 15.99 -10.36 -18.12
C LEU A 464 15.22 -10.85 -19.36
N VAL A 465 15.47 -12.07 -19.86
CA VAL A 465 14.83 -12.60 -21.07
C VAL A 465 13.30 -12.49 -21.03
N TRP A 466 12.68 -12.86 -19.90
CA TRP A 466 11.23 -12.82 -19.78
C TRP A 466 10.68 -11.39 -19.86
N ASN A 467 11.41 -10.42 -19.30
CA ASN A 467 11.05 -9.02 -19.35
C ASN A 467 11.24 -8.43 -20.75
N GLU A 468 12.35 -8.77 -21.41
CA GLU A 468 12.62 -8.34 -22.79
C GLU A 468 11.56 -8.88 -23.76
N VAL A 469 11.21 -10.17 -23.68
CA VAL A 469 10.17 -10.77 -24.52
C VAL A 469 8.79 -10.20 -24.26
N ARG A 470 8.45 -9.87 -23.00
CA ARG A 470 7.19 -9.18 -22.68
C ARG A 470 7.09 -7.81 -23.33
N HIS A 471 8.22 -7.12 -23.46
CA HIS A 471 8.30 -5.81 -24.07
C HIS A 471 8.25 -5.89 -25.60
N ASP A 472 9.19 -6.64 -26.20
CA ASP A 472 9.28 -6.86 -27.63
C ASP A 472 10.15 -8.09 -27.93
N ALA A 473 9.52 -9.17 -28.40
CA ALA A 473 10.21 -10.44 -28.62
C ALA A 473 11.21 -10.41 -29.79
N GLU A 474 10.98 -9.58 -30.82
CA GLU A 474 11.90 -9.44 -31.94
C GLU A 474 13.15 -8.67 -31.53
N GLN A 475 12.98 -7.58 -30.78
CA GLN A 475 14.11 -6.85 -30.19
C GLN A 475 14.86 -7.69 -29.16
N ALA A 476 14.16 -8.50 -28.35
CA ALA A 476 14.78 -9.43 -27.42
C ALA A 476 15.66 -10.46 -28.15
N LEU A 477 15.17 -10.99 -29.27
CA LEU A 477 15.95 -11.90 -30.12
C LEU A 477 17.18 -11.21 -30.69
N ALA A 478 17.04 -10.01 -31.27
CA ALA A 478 18.16 -9.24 -31.80
C ALA A 478 19.20 -8.90 -30.72
N TRP A 479 18.75 -8.60 -29.50
CA TRP A 479 19.62 -8.38 -28.35
C TRP A 479 20.38 -9.66 -27.97
N ALA A 480 19.70 -10.81 -27.89
CA ALA A 480 20.32 -12.09 -27.55
C ALA A 480 21.36 -12.54 -28.58
N GLU A 481 21.11 -12.32 -29.87
CA GLU A 481 22.06 -12.63 -30.96
C GLU A 481 23.35 -11.81 -30.90
N ASN A 482 23.24 -10.56 -30.45
CA ASN A 482 24.36 -9.65 -30.35
C ASN A 482 25.01 -9.64 -28.97
N PHE A 483 24.51 -10.44 -28.03
CA PHE A 483 24.96 -10.48 -26.64
C PHE A 483 26.46 -10.74 -26.52
N LYS A 484 27.12 -10.05 -25.60
CA LYS A 484 28.50 -10.33 -25.17
C LYS A 484 28.37 -10.78 -23.72
N PRO A 485 28.87 -11.98 -23.36
CA PRO A 485 29.89 -12.80 -24.03
C PRO A 485 29.37 -13.68 -25.18
N GLU A 486 30.22 -13.95 -26.18
CA GLU A 486 29.81 -14.75 -27.37
C GLU A 486 29.46 -16.21 -27.05
N SER A 487 30.11 -16.78 -26.02
CA SER A 487 29.86 -18.14 -25.54
C SER A 487 28.41 -18.36 -25.10
N SER A 488 27.71 -17.29 -24.71
CA SER A 488 26.38 -17.35 -24.12
C SER A 488 25.25 -17.03 -25.09
N ARG A 489 25.56 -16.48 -26.28
CA ARG A 489 24.57 -16.08 -27.31
C ARG A 489 23.61 -17.20 -27.67
N SER A 490 24.17 -18.37 -27.96
CA SER A 490 23.40 -19.54 -28.40
C SER A 490 22.40 -19.99 -27.36
N GLU A 491 22.73 -19.89 -26.07
CA GLU A 491 21.83 -20.26 -24.98
C GLU A 491 20.76 -19.19 -24.76
N LEU A 492 21.16 -17.92 -24.77
CA LEU A 492 20.25 -16.79 -24.60
C LEU A 492 19.19 -16.73 -25.72
N VAL A 493 19.58 -17.05 -26.97
CA VAL A 493 18.63 -17.17 -28.09
C VAL A 493 17.61 -18.29 -27.85
N VAL A 494 18.04 -19.45 -27.33
CA VAL A 494 17.13 -20.55 -26.98
C VAL A 494 16.17 -20.12 -25.87
N ASP A 495 16.66 -19.42 -24.85
CA ASP A 495 15.83 -18.90 -23.76
C ASP A 495 14.81 -17.87 -24.25
N VAL A 496 15.18 -17.00 -25.21
CA VAL A 496 14.24 -16.07 -25.86
C VAL A 496 13.13 -16.83 -26.57
N PHE A 497 13.45 -17.87 -27.37
CA PHE A 497 12.43 -18.67 -28.03
C PHE A 497 11.53 -19.43 -27.05
N ARG A 498 12.07 -19.93 -25.93
CA ARG A 498 11.28 -20.52 -24.85
C ARG A 498 10.28 -19.52 -24.27
N ALA A 499 10.75 -18.34 -23.88
CA ALA A 499 9.89 -17.30 -23.31
C ALA A 499 8.85 -16.80 -24.34
N TRP A 500 9.25 -16.61 -25.59
CA TRP A 500 8.36 -16.17 -26.67
C TRP A 500 7.28 -17.21 -26.94
N SER A 501 7.65 -18.50 -27.00
CA SER A 501 6.70 -19.58 -27.25
C SER A 501 5.58 -19.68 -26.21
N ARG A 502 5.88 -19.40 -24.94
CA ARG A 502 4.87 -19.42 -23.87
C ARG A 502 3.85 -18.28 -23.98
N ARG A 503 4.17 -17.21 -24.71
CA ARG A 503 3.30 -16.03 -24.87
C ARG A 503 2.62 -15.98 -26.23
N ASP A 504 3.39 -16.22 -27.29
CA ASP A 504 2.92 -16.22 -28.67
C ASP A 504 3.69 -17.30 -29.48
N PRO A 505 3.25 -18.56 -29.39
CA PRO A 505 3.94 -19.67 -30.04
C PRO A 505 3.89 -19.59 -31.57
N THR A 506 2.87 -18.94 -32.13
CA THR A 506 2.73 -18.79 -33.58
C THR A 506 3.76 -17.81 -34.13
N SER A 507 3.92 -16.64 -33.50
CA SER A 507 4.94 -15.67 -33.94
C SER A 507 6.36 -16.17 -33.66
N ALA A 508 6.59 -16.85 -32.53
CA ALA A 508 7.85 -17.52 -32.24
C ALA A 508 8.22 -18.54 -33.34
N TYR A 509 7.26 -19.35 -33.80
CA TYR A 509 7.46 -20.29 -34.91
C TYR A 509 7.81 -19.60 -36.22
N ARG A 510 7.11 -18.50 -36.56
CA ARG A 510 7.43 -17.71 -37.77
C ARG A 510 8.87 -17.20 -37.71
N ALA A 511 9.27 -16.61 -36.59
CA ALA A 511 10.64 -16.14 -36.40
C ALA A 511 11.65 -17.30 -36.49
N LEU A 512 11.39 -18.43 -35.84
CA LEU A 512 12.28 -19.59 -35.86
C LEU A 512 12.43 -20.23 -37.25
N SER A 513 11.35 -20.31 -38.03
CA SER A 513 11.36 -20.95 -39.36
C SER A 513 12.18 -20.19 -40.40
N THR A 514 12.32 -18.86 -40.24
CA THR A 514 13.19 -18.04 -41.09
C THR A 514 14.67 -18.15 -40.74
N ARG A 515 15.02 -18.74 -39.59
CA ARG A 515 16.42 -18.92 -39.19
C ARG A 515 17.10 -20.02 -40.00
N ARG A 516 18.39 -19.81 -40.28
CA ARG A 516 19.25 -20.82 -40.89
C ARG A 516 19.28 -22.09 -40.04
N ALA A 517 19.24 -23.24 -40.70
CA ALA A 517 19.41 -24.54 -40.05
C ALA A 517 20.73 -24.61 -39.28
N GLY A 518 20.67 -25.20 -38.08
CA GLY A 518 21.82 -25.38 -37.21
C GLY A 518 21.41 -25.63 -35.76
N PRO A 519 22.40 -25.90 -34.87
CA PRO A 519 22.13 -26.36 -33.50
C PRO A 519 21.23 -25.44 -32.68
N VAL A 520 21.35 -24.12 -32.84
CA VAL A 520 20.51 -23.15 -32.10
C VAL A 520 19.05 -23.21 -32.55
N ARG A 521 18.79 -23.38 -33.85
CA ARG A 521 17.43 -23.52 -34.38
C ARG A 521 16.80 -24.81 -33.87
N ASP A 522 17.56 -25.91 -33.94
CA ASP A 522 17.10 -27.23 -33.52
C ASP A 522 16.82 -27.28 -32.01
N ARG A 523 17.70 -26.73 -31.16
CA ARG A 523 17.45 -26.61 -29.70
C ARG A 523 16.24 -25.75 -29.36
N SER A 524 16.05 -24.65 -30.09
CA SER A 524 14.89 -23.77 -29.90
C SER A 524 13.61 -24.50 -30.30
N ALA A 525 13.60 -25.19 -31.44
CA ALA A 525 12.47 -26.00 -31.90
C ALA A 525 12.10 -27.09 -30.87
N VAL A 526 13.08 -27.85 -30.36
CA VAL A 526 12.85 -28.86 -29.31
C VAL A 526 12.19 -28.23 -28.08
N THR A 527 12.73 -27.11 -27.60
CA THR A 527 12.20 -26.43 -26.42
C THR A 527 10.75 -25.96 -26.65
N MET A 528 10.48 -25.41 -27.83
CA MET A 528 9.14 -24.96 -28.19
C MET A 528 8.15 -26.12 -28.35
N VAL A 529 8.58 -27.26 -28.92
CA VAL A 529 7.75 -28.48 -29.02
C VAL A 529 7.23 -28.86 -27.63
N SER A 530 8.13 -28.94 -26.64
CA SER A 530 7.75 -29.29 -25.27
C SER A 530 6.79 -28.28 -24.63
N ASP A 531 6.93 -26.98 -24.93
CA ASP A 531 6.08 -25.93 -24.35
C ASP A 531 4.67 -25.88 -25.01
N VAL A 532 4.50 -26.28 -26.28
CA VAL A 532 3.23 -26.10 -27.01
C VAL A 532 2.43 -27.38 -27.23
N VAL A 533 3.06 -28.56 -27.13
CA VAL A 533 2.44 -29.83 -27.54
C VAL A 533 1.13 -30.14 -26.81
N GLU A 534 1.00 -29.75 -25.55
CA GLU A 534 -0.22 -29.99 -24.76
C GLU A 534 -1.43 -29.18 -25.24
N HIS A 535 -1.21 -28.06 -25.94
CA HIS A 535 -2.27 -27.11 -26.31
C HIS A 535 -2.43 -26.94 -27.82
N ASP A 536 -1.36 -27.16 -28.59
CA ASP A 536 -1.33 -27.07 -30.06
C ASP A 536 -0.39 -28.13 -30.63
N ALA A 537 -0.87 -29.36 -30.68
CA ALA A 537 -0.13 -30.50 -31.22
C ALA A 537 0.28 -30.28 -32.69
N GLN A 538 -0.53 -29.59 -33.50
CA GLN A 538 -0.20 -29.32 -34.90
C GLN A 538 0.99 -28.37 -35.04
N LEU A 539 1.06 -27.34 -34.21
CA LEU A 539 2.22 -26.46 -34.16
C LEU A 539 3.47 -27.19 -33.65
N ALA A 540 3.33 -28.08 -32.67
CA ALA A 540 4.42 -28.94 -32.21
C ALA A 540 4.96 -29.84 -33.34
N GLU A 541 4.09 -30.45 -34.15
CA GLU A 541 4.51 -31.22 -35.32
C GLU A 541 5.23 -30.35 -36.37
N ARG A 542 4.73 -29.12 -36.63
CA ARG A 542 5.43 -28.17 -37.53
C ARG A 542 6.80 -27.73 -37.01
N LEU A 543 6.96 -27.59 -35.70
CA LEU A 543 8.23 -27.27 -35.07
C LEU A 543 9.20 -28.45 -35.17
N PHE A 544 8.71 -29.67 -34.98
CA PHE A 544 9.49 -30.90 -35.17
C PHE A 544 10.09 -30.97 -36.58
N ASP A 545 9.30 -30.62 -37.61
CA ASP A 545 9.75 -30.64 -39.00
C ASP A 545 10.86 -29.59 -39.31
N LEU A 546 11.11 -28.62 -38.43
CA LEU A 546 12.24 -27.68 -38.55
C LEU A 546 13.58 -28.26 -38.06
N ILE A 547 13.55 -29.34 -37.30
CA ILE A 547 14.73 -29.93 -36.66
C ILE A 547 15.50 -30.77 -37.69
N SER A 548 16.79 -30.48 -37.85
CA SER A 548 17.63 -31.16 -38.86
C SER A 548 18.54 -32.25 -38.28
N SER A 549 19.02 -32.10 -37.04
CA SER A 549 19.86 -33.13 -36.41
C SER A 549 19.04 -34.28 -35.81
N SER A 550 19.50 -35.52 -36.00
CA SER A 550 18.89 -36.73 -35.42
C SER A 550 18.77 -36.65 -33.89
N GLU A 551 19.81 -36.18 -33.20
CA GLU A 551 19.80 -36.05 -31.73
C GLU A 551 18.65 -35.16 -31.22
N HIS A 552 18.41 -34.01 -31.86
CA HIS A 552 17.31 -33.13 -31.46
C HIS A 552 15.95 -33.66 -31.92
N GLN A 553 15.90 -34.38 -33.05
CA GLN A 553 14.69 -35.06 -33.50
C GLN A 553 14.27 -36.12 -32.49
N ALA A 554 15.18 -36.94 -31.99
CA ALA A 554 14.90 -37.91 -30.93
C ALA A 554 14.28 -37.22 -29.69
N LYS A 555 14.87 -36.11 -29.22
CA LYS A 555 14.35 -35.35 -28.07
C LYS A 555 12.93 -34.80 -28.29
N ALA A 556 12.66 -34.20 -29.45
CA ALA A 556 11.33 -33.69 -29.77
C ALA A 556 10.32 -34.83 -30.02
N ALA A 557 10.75 -35.92 -30.64
CA ALA A 557 9.93 -37.11 -30.86
C ALA A 557 9.47 -37.73 -29.53
N ALA A 558 10.34 -37.77 -28.51
CA ALA A 558 9.96 -38.23 -27.18
C ALA A 558 8.76 -37.43 -26.60
N SER A 559 8.77 -36.11 -26.76
CA SER A 559 7.66 -35.24 -26.30
C SER A 559 6.36 -35.54 -27.06
N LEU A 560 6.45 -35.72 -28.38
CA LEU A 560 5.28 -36.04 -29.23
C LEU A 560 4.73 -37.45 -28.95
N VAL A 561 5.60 -38.45 -28.78
CA VAL A 561 5.19 -39.82 -28.42
C VAL A 561 4.47 -39.83 -27.08
N GLN A 562 5.01 -39.13 -26.07
CA GLN A 562 4.38 -39.03 -24.76
C GLN A 562 2.97 -38.40 -24.87
N HIS A 563 2.86 -37.28 -25.58
CA HIS A 563 1.58 -36.60 -25.77
C HIS A 563 0.55 -37.47 -26.52
N PHE A 564 0.92 -38.02 -27.68
CA PHE A 564 0.02 -38.86 -28.49
C PHE A 564 -0.25 -40.26 -27.90
N SER A 565 0.40 -40.61 -26.79
CA SER A 565 0.10 -41.84 -26.04
C SER A 565 -0.82 -41.59 -24.86
N SER A 566 -0.80 -40.40 -24.26
CA SER A 566 -1.42 -40.14 -22.95
C SER A 566 -2.44 -39.01 -22.90
N VAL A 567 -2.28 -37.97 -23.74
CA VAL A 567 -3.12 -36.77 -23.74
C VAL A 567 -4.09 -36.80 -24.91
N GLU A 568 -3.59 -36.94 -26.14
CA GLU A 568 -4.40 -37.07 -27.36
C GLU A 568 -4.06 -38.39 -28.07
N PRO A 569 -4.62 -39.54 -27.65
CA PRO A 569 -4.22 -40.84 -28.17
C PRO A 569 -4.34 -40.98 -29.70
N ASP A 570 -3.21 -41.12 -30.40
CA ASP A 570 -3.12 -41.35 -31.85
C ASP A 570 -2.01 -42.36 -32.18
N ALA A 571 -2.41 -43.62 -32.37
CA ALA A 571 -1.47 -44.72 -32.61
C ALA A 571 -0.64 -44.55 -33.90
N ILE A 572 -1.16 -43.87 -34.92
CA ILE A 572 -0.43 -43.64 -36.18
C ILE A 572 0.68 -42.62 -35.94
N LYS A 573 0.38 -41.53 -35.23
CA LYS A 573 1.38 -40.53 -34.86
C LYS A 573 2.41 -41.07 -33.87
N VAL A 574 2.00 -41.89 -32.91
CA VAL A 574 2.95 -42.59 -32.03
C VAL A 574 3.94 -43.42 -32.84
N VAL A 575 3.48 -44.26 -33.77
CA VAL A 575 4.38 -45.05 -34.64
C VAL A 575 5.23 -44.17 -35.54
N ARG A 576 4.72 -43.02 -36.02
CA ARG A 576 5.51 -42.04 -36.81
C ARG A 576 6.71 -41.55 -36.01
N TYR A 577 6.50 -41.07 -34.79
CA TYR A 577 7.55 -40.42 -34.00
C TYR A 577 8.47 -41.43 -33.27
N LEU A 578 7.98 -42.64 -32.96
CA LEU A 578 8.82 -43.72 -32.38
C LEU A 578 10.03 -44.08 -33.25
N LYS A 579 9.97 -43.92 -34.56
CA LYS A 579 11.08 -44.22 -35.48
C LYS A 579 12.35 -43.41 -35.16
N TYR A 580 12.17 -42.16 -34.70
CA TYR A 580 13.28 -41.28 -34.34
C TYR A 580 13.91 -41.59 -32.97
N LEU A 581 13.29 -42.47 -32.18
CA LEU A 581 13.82 -42.93 -30.89
C LEU A 581 14.59 -44.26 -31.01
N LEU A 582 14.40 -45.00 -32.10
CA LEU A 582 14.97 -46.33 -32.30
C LEU A 582 16.27 -46.31 -33.11
N GLU A 583 16.65 -45.17 -33.69
CA GLU A 583 17.88 -45.03 -34.49
C GLU A 583 19.16 -44.85 -33.64
N ASP A 584 19.05 -44.49 -32.35
CA ASP A 584 20.22 -44.31 -31.44
C ASP A 584 20.78 -45.63 -30.87
N ASP A 585 20.10 -46.78 -31.06
CA ASP A 585 20.52 -48.10 -30.53
C ASP A 585 21.26 -48.98 -31.58
N ALA A 586 21.60 -48.43 -32.76
CA ALA A 586 22.09 -49.22 -33.90
C ALA A 586 23.56 -48.99 -34.34
N ASP A 587 24.37 -48.24 -33.57
CA ASP A 587 25.82 -48.04 -33.85
C ASP A 587 26.74 -48.59 -32.74
#